data_AF-A0A7C6YK83-F1
#
_entry.id   AF-A0A7C6YK83-F1
#
_cell.length_a   1.000
_cell.length_b   1.000
_cell.length_c   1.000
_cell.angle_alpha   90.00
_cell.angle_beta   90.00
_cell.angle_gamma   90.00
#
_symmetry.space_group_name_H-M   'P 1'
#
loop_
_entity.id
_entity.type
_entity.pdbx_description
1 polymer ?
#
loop_
_entity_poly.entity_id
_entity_poly.type
_entity_poly.pdbx_seq_one_letter_code
_entity_poly.pdbx_strand_id
1 'polypeptide(L)'
;MSKKLKNHYKTVIAIGIVALYAVLCLVAFASATSRTEKLAPVDAEQYADFMGHEVLDIQDLAEGAEIQRRMFNRITPPGLSWIQPMFPPVAPFDAQYFDDQFLAGLLGEDKNSVAIYPLSLMQDPKTRETLIYNAEGELIAAIPADRGSRQWPEDADPSRVILQLDLLPAEDVEPYLYTERRIEE
;
A
#
# COMPACT_ATOMS: atom_id res chain seq x y z
N MET A 1 -4.67 -12.30 -67.91
CA MET A 1 -3.92 -11.81 -66.73
C MET A 1 -3.77 -12.95 -65.72
N SER A 2 -2.55 -13.48 -65.56
CA SER A 2 -2.29 -14.78 -64.92
C SER A 2 -2.62 -14.82 -63.42
N LYS A 3 -3.20 -15.94 -62.95
CA LYS A 3 -3.59 -16.25 -61.56
C LYS A 3 -2.44 -16.01 -60.55
N LYS A 4 -1.18 -16.10 -61.02
CA LYS A 4 0.05 -15.83 -60.26
C LYS A 4 0.18 -14.37 -59.81
N LEU A 5 -0.25 -13.41 -60.63
CA LEU A 5 -0.16 -11.97 -60.34
C LEU A 5 -1.14 -11.56 -59.23
N LYS A 6 -2.36 -12.14 -59.22
CA LYS A 6 -3.38 -11.92 -58.18
C LYS A 6 -2.94 -12.45 -56.81
N ASN A 7 -2.23 -13.57 -56.76
CA ASN A 7 -1.75 -14.13 -55.49
C ASN A 7 -0.57 -13.33 -54.90
N HIS A 8 0.36 -12.85 -55.74
CA HIS A 8 1.40 -11.91 -55.29
C HIS A 8 0.80 -10.62 -54.75
N TYR A 9 -0.19 -10.04 -55.42
CA TYR A 9 -0.85 -8.82 -54.99
C TYR A 9 -1.54 -8.95 -53.61
N LYS A 10 -2.21 -10.09 -53.35
CA LYS A 10 -2.80 -10.40 -52.05
C LYS A 10 -1.76 -10.55 -50.94
N THR A 11 -0.61 -11.15 -51.26
CA THR A 11 0.48 -11.37 -50.29
C THR A 11 1.14 -10.05 -49.90
N VAL A 12 1.37 -9.17 -50.87
CA VAL A 12 1.95 -7.83 -50.63
C VAL A 12 1.02 -6.95 -49.79
N ILE A 13 -0.29 -6.98 -50.04
CA ILE A 13 -1.27 -6.25 -49.24
C ILE A 13 -1.33 -6.78 -47.79
N ALA A 14 -1.32 -8.11 -47.62
CA ALA A 14 -1.34 -8.72 -46.29
C ALA A 14 -0.09 -8.36 -45.47
N ILE A 15 1.10 -8.34 -46.08
CA ILE A 15 2.35 -7.92 -45.44
C ILE A 15 2.29 -6.43 -45.06
N GLY A 16 1.75 -5.58 -45.93
CA GLY A 16 1.57 -4.15 -45.65
C GLY A 16 0.66 -3.89 -44.45
N ILE A 17 -0.44 -4.64 -44.31
CA ILE A 17 -1.36 -4.52 -43.18
C ILE A 17 -0.69 -4.97 -41.88
N VAL A 18 0.00 -6.10 -41.87
CA VAL A 18 0.70 -6.61 -40.68
C VAL A 18 1.79 -5.64 -40.23
N ALA A 19 2.56 -5.08 -41.17
CA ALA A 19 3.57 -4.07 -40.88
C ALA A 19 2.95 -2.80 -40.27
N LEU A 20 1.80 -2.35 -40.80
CA LEU A 20 1.09 -1.18 -40.28
C LEU A 20 0.58 -1.41 -38.84
N TYR A 21 0.03 -2.59 -38.56
CA TYR A 21 -0.42 -2.96 -37.21
C TYR A 21 0.77 -3.06 -36.23
N ALA A 22 1.88 -3.67 -36.64
CA ALA A 22 3.08 -3.77 -35.80
C ALA A 22 3.64 -2.38 -35.45
N VAL A 23 3.67 -1.46 -36.42
CA VAL A 23 4.09 -0.06 -36.20
C VAL A 23 3.11 0.66 -35.27
N LEU A 24 1.79 0.49 -35.46
CA LEU A 24 0.79 1.08 -34.57
C LEU A 24 0.90 0.56 -33.12
N CYS A 25 1.16 -0.73 -32.93
CA CYS A 25 1.41 -1.30 -31.60
C CYS A 25 2.69 -0.72 -30.97
N LEU A 26 3.79 -0.62 -31.73
CA LEU A 26 5.06 -0.05 -31.25
C LEU A 26 4.90 1.44 -30.87
N VAL A 27 4.15 2.21 -31.65
CA VAL A 27 3.86 3.62 -31.35
C VAL A 27 2.97 3.75 -30.11
N ALA A 28 2.00 2.86 -29.91
CA ALA A 28 1.15 2.86 -28.72
C ALA A 28 1.96 2.51 -27.45
N PHE A 29 2.82 1.49 -27.51
CA PHE A 29 3.71 1.16 -26.39
C PHE A 29 4.68 2.30 -26.09
N ALA A 30 5.34 2.86 -27.12
CA ALA A 30 6.25 3.99 -26.94
C ALA A 30 5.55 5.24 -26.37
N SER A 31 4.30 5.51 -26.80
CA SER A 31 3.51 6.63 -26.29
C SER A 31 3.08 6.43 -24.83
N ALA A 32 2.81 5.19 -24.43
CA ALA A 32 2.57 4.84 -23.02
C ALA A 32 3.84 4.99 -22.18
N THR A 33 5.02 4.71 -22.74
CA THR A 33 6.31 4.89 -22.04
C THR A 33 6.79 6.35 -22.03
N SER A 34 6.39 7.18 -23.01
CA SER A 34 6.88 8.54 -23.18
C SER A 34 5.96 9.62 -22.60
N ARG A 35 4.77 9.28 -22.11
CA ARG A 35 3.90 10.23 -21.41
C ARG A 35 4.37 10.37 -19.96
N THR A 36 5.56 10.92 -19.76
CA THR A 36 5.94 11.56 -18.51
C THR A 36 5.26 12.93 -18.49
N GLU A 37 3.97 12.94 -18.16
CA GLU A 37 3.32 14.18 -17.74
C GLU A 37 4.07 14.61 -16.47
N LYS A 38 4.80 15.73 -16.52
CA LYS A 38 5.48 16.26 -15.34
C LYS A 38 4.38 16.56 -14.32
N LEU A 39 4.29 15.72 -13.29
CA LEU A 39 3.32 15.89 -12.22
C LEU A 39 3.45 17.33 -11.71
N ALA A 40 2.31 18.02 -11.57
CA ALA A 40 2.31 19.30 -10.88
C ALA A 40 2.93 19.05 -9.49
N PRO A 41 3.84 19.92 -9.04
CA PRO A 41 4.55 19.69 -7.78
C PRO A 41 3.52 19.51 -6.67
N VAL A 42 3.67 18.41 -5.90
CA VAL A 42 2.94 18.21 -4.65
C VAL A 42 3.26 19.39 -3.73
N ASP A 43 2.27 19.84 -2.97
CA ASP A 43 2.48 20.92 -2.01
C ASP A 43 3.52 20.49 -0.97
N ALA A 44 4.52 21.33 -0.72
CA ALA A 44 5.65 20.96 0.14
C ALA A 44 5.24 20.80 1.62
N GLU A 45 4.21 21.52 2.07
CA GLU A 45 3.68 21.36 3.42
C GLU A 45 2.90 20.04 3.53
N GLN A 46 2.08 19.72 2.51
CA GLN A 46 1.38 18.42 2.45
C GLN A 46 2.35 17.23 2.46
N TYR A 47 3.41 17.29 1.66
CA TYR A 47 4.43 16.25 1.64
C TYR A 47 5.12 16.11 3.01
N ALA A 48 5.50 17.24 3.62
CA ALA A 48 6.17 17.23 4.92
C ALA A 48 5.25 16.72 6.05
N ASP A 49 3.96 17.05 6.02
CA ASP A 49 2.95 16.54 6.95
C ASP A 49 2.81 15.01 6.83
N PHE A 50 2.71 14.51 5.60
CA PHE A 50 2.61 13.07 5.32
C PHE A 50 3.85 12.30 5.78
N MET A 51 5.05 12.81 5.45
CA MET A 51 6.32 12.26 5.93
C MET A 51 6.52 12.40 7.43
N GLY A 52 5.83 13.34 8.09
CA GLY A 52 5.83 13.48 9.55
C GLY A 52 5.21 12.28 10.28
N HIS A 53 4.52 11.40 9.54
CA HIS A 53 3.92 10.16 10.03
C HIS A 53 4.64 8.90 9.53
N GLU A 54 5.88 9.04 9.04
CA GLU A 54 6.71 7.90 8.65
C GLU A 54 6.89 6.92 9.81
N VAL A 55 6.68 5.63 9.51
CA VAL A 55 6.96 4.51 10.41
C VAL A 55 8.43 4.14 10.26
N LEU A 56 9.19 4.37 11.33
CA LEU A 56 10.65 4.25 11.28
C LEU A 56 11.14 2.81 11.35
N ASP A 57 10.43 1.95 12.07
CA ASP A 57 10.71 0.52 12.18
C ASP A 57 9.49 -0.25 12.70
N ILE A 58 9.65 -1.57 12.90
CA ILE A 58 8.57 -2.43 13.38
C ILE A 58 8.16 -2.19 14.84
N GLN A 59 9.03 -1.61 15.66
CA GLN A 59 8.71 -1.23 17.05
C GLN A 59 7.86 0.04 17.07
N ASP A 60 8.21 1.03 16.25
CA ASP A 60 7.43 2.24 16.05
C ASP A 60 6.00 1.91 15.57
N LEU A 61 5.88 0.98 14.62
CA LEU A 61 4.60 0.44 14.18
C LEU A 61 3.78 -0.15 15.33
N ALA A 62 4.41 -0.95 16.20
CA ALA A 62 3.76 -1.57 17.35
C ALA A 62 3.37 -0.55 18.43
N GLU A 63 4.19 0.48 18.67
CA GLU A 63 3.93 1.56 19.61
C GLU A 63 2.75 2.42 19.14
N GLY A 64 2.75 2.84 17.87
CA GLY A 64 1.66 3.59 17.26
C GLY A 64 0.33 2.83 17.37
N ALA A 65 0.35 1.52 17.10
CA ALA A 65 -0.81 0.66 17.26
C ALA A 65 -1.29 0.62 18.72
N GLU A 66 -0.40 0.49 19.70
CA GLU A 66 -0.75 0.43 21.11
C GLU A 66 -1.36 1.75 21.64
N ILE A 67 -0.83 2.88 21.21
CA ILE A 67 -1.37 4.21 21.55
C ILE A 67 -2.82 4.32 21.09
N GLN A 68 -3.09 3.99 19.83
CA GLN A 68 -4.43 4.09 19.26
C GLN A 68 -5.38 3.03 19.80
N ARG A 69 -4.90 1.81 20.01
CA ARG A 69 -5.68 0.72 20.64
C ARG A 69 -6.23 1.13 22.00
N ARG A 70 -5.44 1.86 22.80
CA ARG A 70 -5.90 2.40 24.09
C ARG A 70 -7.02 3.41 23.95
N MET A 71 -6.95 4.25 22.92
CA MET A 71 -8.01 5.20 22.61
C MET A 71 -9.30 4.48 22.21
N PHE A 72 -9.24 3.58 21.23
CA PHE A 72 -10.42 2.88 20.72
C PHE A 72 -11.02 1.91 21.72
N ASN A 73 -10.20 1.20 22.50
CA ASN A 73 -10.71 0.23 23.47
C ASN A 73 -11.65 0.88 24.50
N ARG A 74 -11.43 2.15 24.86
CA ARG A 74 -12.28 2.91 25.82
C ARG A 74 -13.68 3.17 25.29
N ILE A 75 -13.85 3.25 23.98
CA ILE A 75 -15.13 3.55 23.32
C ILE A 75 -15.73 2.31 22.65
N THR A 76 -14.99 1.20 22.59
CA THR A 76 -15.50 -0.08 22.09
C THR A 76 -16.45 -0.71 23.10
N PRO A 77 -17.71 -1.03 22.74
CA PRO A 77 -18.63 -1.70 23.64
C PRO A 77 -18.10 -3.09 24.08
N PRO A 78 -18.38 -3.51 25.33
CA PRO A 78 -18.10 -4.88 25.78
C PRO A 78 -18.71 -5.94 24.86
N GLY A 79 -17.95 -7.00 24.57
CA GLY A 79 -18.38 -8.12 23.72
C GLY A 79 -18.39 -7.84 22.21
N LEU A 80 -17.98 -6.64 21.77
CA LEU A 80 -17.84 -6.29 20.36
C LEU A 80 -16.37 -6.30 19.95
N SER A 81 -16.05 -6.97 18.85
CA SER A 81 -14.80 -6.74 18.12
C SER A 81 -14.97 -5.56 17.18
N TRP A 82 -13.98 -4.68 17.14
CA TRP A 82 -14.07 -3.45 16.37
C TRP A 82 -12.84 -3.27 15.49
N ILE A 83 -13.08 -3.23 14.18
CA ILE A 83 -12.09 -2.90 13.17
C ILE A 83 -12.10 -1.38 12.99
N GLN A 84 -10.94 -0.75 13.09
CA GLN A 84 -10.78 0.69 12.95
C GLN A 84 -9.54 1.02 12.13
N PRO A 85 -9.62 1.98 11.20
CA PRO A 85 -8.41 2.53 10.59
C PRO A 85 -7.57 3.23 11.65
N MET A 86 -6.25 3.14 11.52
CA MET A 86 -5.34 4.00 12.25
C MET A 86 -5.47 5.45 11.78
N PHE A 87 -4.99 6.38 12.60
CA PHE A 87 -4.89 7.79 12.29
C PHE A 87 -3.42 8.23 12.30
N PRO A 88 -2.84 8.63 11.16
CA PRO A 88 -3.42 8.54 9.81
C PRO A 88 -3.60 7.07 9.34
N PRO A 89 -4.47 6.82 8.34
CA PRO A 89 -4.74 5.46 7.83
C PRO A 89 -3.70 4.95 6.84
N VAL A 90 -2.86 5.85 6.31
CA VAL A 90 -1.74 5.54 5.44
C VAL A 90 -0.50 6.15 6.08
N ALA A 91 0.58 5.39 6.16
CA ALA A 91 1.84 5.87 6.72
C ALA A 91 3.02 5.50 5.80
N PRO A 92 3.93 6.46 5.53
CA PRO A 92 5.17 6.18 4.83
C PRO A 92 6.02 5.18 5.59
N PHE A 93 6.83 4.41 4.87
CA PHE A 93 7.94 3.65 5.44
C PHE A 93 9.08 3.55 4.44
N ASP A 94 10.30 3.46 4.95
CA ASP A 94 11.47 3.14 4.14
C ASP A 94 11.89 1.69 4.42
N ALA A 95 11.85 0.86 3.37
CA ALA A 95 12.12 -0.56 3.46
C ALA A 95 13.51 -0.88 4.04
N GLN A 96 14.49 0.06 3.96
CA GLN A 96 15.83 -0.18 4.51
C GLN A 96 15.87 -0.35 6.04
N TYR A 97 14.84 0.09 6.76
CA TYR A 97 14.77 0.00 8.22
C TYR A 97 13.97 -1.22 8.72
N PHE A 98 13.46 -2.05 7.81
CA PHE A 98 12.70 -3.26 8.13
C PHE A 98 13.49 -4.51 7.78
N ASP A 99 13.22 -5.59 8.50
CA ASP A 99 13.87 -6.87 8.22
C ASP A 99 13.29 -7.55 6.97
N ASP A 100 14.14 -8.28 6.25
CA ASP A 100 13.77 -8.97 5.02
C ASP A 100 12.58 -9.92 5.18
N GLN A 101 12.39 -10.51 6.37
CA GLN A 101 11.31 -11.45 6.62
C GLN A 101 9.96 -10.72 6.68
N PHE A 102 9.89 -9.59 7.38
CA PHE A 102 8.71 -8.73 7.39
C PHE A 102 8.38 -8.23 5.98
N LEU A 103 9.39 -7.70 5.27
CA LEU A 103 9.22 -7.19 3.90
C LEU A 103 8.73 -8.26 2.93
N ALA A 104 9.26 -9.48 3.02
CA ALA A 104 8.84 -10.60 2.18
C ALA A 104 7.39 -11.05 2.43
N GLY A 105 6.82 -10.71 3.61
CA GLY A 105 5.43 -10.98 3.95
C GLY A 105 4.45 -9.89 3.49
N LEU A 106 4.94 -8.72 3.07
CA LEU A 106 4.08 -7.63 2.59
C LEU A 106 3.42 -8.01 1.27
N LEU A 107 2.11 -7.81 1.19
CA LEU A 107 1.31 -8.05 -0.01
C LEU A 107 0.75 -6.72 -0.51
N GLY A 108 1.24 -6.29 -1.66
CA GLY A 108 0.91 -4.99 -2.24
C GLY A 108 -0.44 -4.98 -2.94
N GLU A 109 -1.18 -3.90 -2.78
CA GLU A 109 -2.37 -3.56 -3.56
C GLU A 109 -2.13 -2.26 -4.34
N ASP A 110 -2.58 -2.20 -5.59
CA ASP A 110 -2.48 -0.99 -6.39
C ASP A 110 -3.52 0.05 -5.90
N LYS A 111 -3.05 1.17 -5.36
CA LYS A 111 -3.87 2.32 -4.95
C LYS A 111 -3.19 3.59 -5.38
N ASN A 112 -3.94 4.53 -5.95
CA ASN A 112 -3.41 5.83 -6.38
C ASN A 112 -2.16 5.73 -7.29
N SER A 113 -2.14 4.71 -8.15
CA SER A 113 -1.05 4.42 -9.11
C SER A 113 0.28 3.95 -8.49
N VAL A 114 0.29 3.57 -7.22
CA VAL A 114 1.44 3.02 -6.50
C VAL A 114 1.04 1.76 -5.73
N ALA A 115 2.02 0.98 -5.28
CA ALA A 115 1.77 -0.14 -4.39
C ALA A 115 1.63 0.36 -2.95
N ILE A 116 0.54 0.01 -2.28
CA ILE A 116 0.38 0.12 -0.84
C ILE A 116 0.36 -1.27 -0.21
N TYR A 117 0.68 -1.38 1.07
CA TYR A 117 0.70 -2.67 1.77
C TYR A 117 -0.27 -2.61 2.95
N PRO A 118 -1.51 -3.10 2.77
CA PRO A 118 -2.51 -3.12 3.83
C PRO A 118 -2.09 -4.09 4.95
N LEU A 119 -2.18 -3.60 6.19
CA LEU A 119 -1.89 -4.36 7.40
C LEU A 119 -3.08 -4.37 8.34
N SER A 120 -3.25 -5.49 9.05
CA SER A 120 -4.10 -5.58 10.23
C SER A 120 -3.24 -5.80 11.47
N LEU A 121 -3.36 -4.91 12.46
CA LEU A 121 -2.61 -4.95 13.72
C LEU A 121 -3.55 -5.30 14.87
N MET A 122 -3.28 -6.43 15.51
CA MET A 122 -4.04 -6.97 16.63
C MET A 122 -3.15 -7.11 17.86
N GLN A 123 -3.76 -7.27 19.04
CA GLN A 123 -3.02 -7.66 20.23
C GLN A 123 -3.36 -9.09 20.61
N ASP A 124 -2.35 -9.93 20.87
CA ASP A 124 -2.58 -11.25 21.43
C ASP A 124 -3.19 -11.13 22.85
N PRO A 125 -4.33 -11.77 23.14
CA PRO A 125 -4.99 -11.62 24.44
C PRO A 125 -4.21 -12.22 25.61
N LYS A 126 -3.27 -13.13 25.35
CA LYS A 126 -2.48 -13.85 26.37
C LYS A 126 -1.09 -13.26 26.51
N THR A 127 -0.34 -13.15 25.42
CA THR A 127 1.06 -12.68 25.42
C THR A 127 1.17 -11.16 25.38
N ARG A 128 0.09 -10.49 24.96
CA ARG A 128 0.03 -9.03 24.72
C ARG A 128 0.93 -8.56 23.57
N GLU A 129 1.48 -9.47 22.79
CA GLU A 129 2.21 -9.15 21.57
C GLU A 129 1.33 -8.37 20.59
N THR A 130 1.92 -7.41 19.88
CA THR A 130 1.30 -6.83 18.69
C THR A 130 1.52 -7.80 17.53
N LEU A 131 0.43 -8.35 17.02
CA LEU A 131 0.41 -9.26 15.88
C LEU A 131 0.09 -8.45 14.62
N ILE A 132 0.91 -8.59 13.58
CA ILE A 132 0.77 -7.88 12.31
C ILE A 132 0.46 -8.90 11.22
N TYR A 133 -0.66 -8.69 10.53
CA TYR A 133 -1.14 -9.53 9.44
C TYR A 133 -1.12 -8.77 8.12
N ASN A 134 -0.79 -9.46 7.03
CA ASN A 134 -0.89 -8.92 5.66
C ASN A 134 -2.33 -8.95 5.12
N ALA A 135 -2.53 -8.52 3.88
CA ALA A 135 -3.83 -8.45 3.20
C ALA A 135 -4.56 -9.81 3.08
N GLU A 136 -3.84 -10.93 3.07
CA GLU A 136 -4.44 -12.28 3.05
C GLU A 136 -4.75 -12.83 4.45
N GLY A 137 -4.43 -12.07 5.50
CA GLY A 137 -4.61 -12.48 6.89
C GLY A 137 -3.51 -13.43 7.39
N GLU A 138 -2.36 -13.48 6.73
CA GLU A 138 -1.20 -14.23 7.18
C GLU A 138 -0.40 -13.42 8.20
N LEU A 139 0.03 -14.05 9.30
CA LEU A 139 0.85 -13.40 10.33
C LEU A 139 2.27 -13.21 9.80
N ILE A 140 2.69 -11.95 9.66
CA ILE A 140 4.02 -11.60 9.13
C ILE A 140 4.99 -11.13 10.22
N ALA A 141 4.46 -10.67 11.37
CA ALA A 141 5.28 -10.35 12.54
C ALA A 141 4.50 -10.44 13.86
N ALA A 142 5.22 -10.73 14.94
CA ALA A 142 4.73 -10.69 16.31
C ALA A 142 5.73 -9.92 17.17
N ILE A 143 5.32 -8.77 17.68
CA ILE A 143 6.17 -7.85 18.43
C ILE A 143 5.86 -7.97 19.92
N PRO A 144 6.82 -8.37 20.77
CA PRO A 144 6.64 -8.43 22.22
C PRO A 144 6.12 -7.12 22.80
N ALA A 145 5.17 -7.20 23.73
CA ALA A 145 4.80 -6.03 24.51
C ALA A 145 6.03 -5.48 25.26
N ASP A 146 6.22 -4.17 25.23
CA ASP A 146 7.23 -3.55 26.08
C ASP A 146 6.94 -3.88 27.55
N ARG A 147 7.99 -4.26 28.30
CA ARG A 147 7.90 -4.59 29.73
C ARG A 147 7.55 -3.37 30.58
N GLY A 148 7.73 -2.16 30.03
CA GLY A 148 7.26 -0.90 30.61
C GLY A 148 5.80 -0.56 30.29
N SER A 149 5.10 -1.39 29.50
CA SER A 149 3.74 -1.10 29.03
C SER A 149 2.79 -0.87 30.20
N ARG A 150 2.05 0.25 30.11
CA ARG A 150 1.06 0.66 31.09
C ARG A 150 0.00 -0.43 31.21
N GLN A 151 -0.25 -0.92 32.42
CA GLN A 151 -1.25 -1.96 32.62
C GLN A 151 -2.62 -1.54 32.05
N TRP A 152 -3.28 -2.49 31.41
CA TRP A 152 -4.66 -2.33 30.99
C TRP A 152 -5.59 -2.35 32.22
N PRO A 153 -6.71 -1.61 32.22
CA PRO A 153 -7.76 -1.79 33.22
C PRO A 153 -8.21 -3.26 33.31
N GLU A 154 -8.65 -3.71 34.48
CA GLU A 154 -9.02 -5.13 34.71
C GLU A 154 -10.16 -5.63 33.79
N ASP A 155 -11.05 -4.72 33.39
CA ASP A 155 -12.19 -4.98 32.49
C ASP A 155 -11.89 -4.70 31.01
N ALA A 156 -10.67 -4.25 30.70
CA ALA A 156 -10.28 -3.95 29.34
C ALA A 156 -9.91 -5.22 28.57
N ASP A 157 -10.53 -5.36 27.40
CA ASP A 157 -10.16 -6.38 26.41
C ASP A 157 -9.63 -5.70 25.13
N PRO A 158 -8.37 -5.21 25.14
CA PRO A 158 -7.78 -4.54 23.99
C PRO A 158 -7.59 -5.45 22.77
N SER A 159 -7.67 -6.77 22.94
CA SER A 159 -7.53 -7.72 21.82
C SER A 159 -8.71 -7.66 20.84
N ARG A 160 -9.85 -7.09 21.27
CA ARG A 160 -11.04 -6.88 20.44
C ARG A 160 -10.89 -5.74 19.44
N VAL A 161 -9.90 -4.87 19.61
CA VAL A 161 -9.63 -3.75 18.68
C VAL A 161 -8.63 -4.22 17.63
N ILE A 162 -9.07 -4.21 16.38
CA ILE A 162 -8.27 -4.53 15.20
C ILE A 162 -7.98 -3.21 14.49
N LEU A 163 -6.71 -2.88 14.32
CA LEU A 163 -6.29 -1.65 13.66
C LEU A 163 -5.90 -1.93 12.21
N GLN A 164 -6.32 -1.07 11.29
CA GLN A 164 -5.96 -1.15 9.87
C GLN A 164 -5.03 0.00 9.49
N LEU A 165 -3.94 -0.31 8.80
CA LEU A 165 -2.97 0.69 8.32
C LEU A 165 -2.47 0.27 6.93
N ASP A 166 -2.42 1.21 6.00
CA ASP A 166 -1.73 1.02 4.73
C ASP A 166 -0.28 1.55 4.86
N LEU A 167 0.72 0.70 4.63
CA LEU A 167 2.09 1.17 4.47
C LEU A 167 2.33 1.62 3.03
N LEU A 168 2.98 2.77 2.87
CA LEU A 168 3.34 3.35 1.59
C LEU A 168 4.87 3.51 1.50
N PRO A 169 5.56 2.96 0.48
CA PRO A 169 6.99 3.22 0.31
C PRO A 169 7.28 4.73 0.26
N ALA A 170 8.29 5.18 0.99
CA ALA A 170 8.64 6.60 1.05
C ALA A 170 8.94 7.19 -0.35
N GLU A 171 9.54 6.40 -1.24
CA GLU A 171 9.78 6.79 -2.64
C GLU A 171 8.49 7.03 -3.45
N ASP A 172 7.37 6.47 -3.02
CA ASP A 172 6.07 6.52 -3.71
C ASP A 172 5.12 7.56 -3.11
N VAL A 173 5.54 8.33 -2.10
CA VAL A 173 4.72 9.37 -1.45
C VAL A 173 4.32 10.47 -2.42
N GLU A 174 5.26 11.01 -3.19
CA GLU A 174 4.96 12.06 -4.18
C GLU A 174 3.95 11.60 -5.25
N PRO A 175 4.13 10.44 -5.94
CA PRO A 175 3.14 9.96 -6.89
C PRO A 175 1.78 9.61 -6.26
N TYR A 176 1.76 9.12 -5.01
CA TYR A 176 0.53 8.87 -4.26
C TYR A 176 -0.27 10.16 -4.03
N LEU A 177 0.36 11.18 -3.44
CA LEU A 177 -0.28 12.46 -3.12
C LEU A 177 -0.74 13.21 -4.38
N TYR A 178 0.03 13.10 -5.46
CA TYR A 178 -0.38 13.66 -6.74
C TYR A 178 -1.70 13.07 -7.24
N THR A 179 -1.82 11.73 -7.18
CA THR A 179 -3.03 11.04 -7.63
C THR A 179 -4.21 11.33 -6.71
N GLU A 180 -3.99 11.36 -5.40
CA GLU A 180 -5.00 11.73 -4.40
C GLU A 180 -5.60 13.11 -4.69
N ARG A 181 -4.76 14.12 -4.88
CA ARG A 181 -5.20 15.47 -5.26
C ARG A 181 -6.05 15.49 -6.52
N ARG A 182 -5.68 14.70 -7.55
CA ARG A 182 -6.45 14.63 -8.81
C ARG A 182 -7.82 13.97 -8.64
N ILE A 183 -8.00 13.12 -7.63
CA ILE A 183 -9.29 12.50 -7.31
C ILE A 183 -10.20 13.49 -6.57
N GLU A 184 -9.61 14.41 -5.80
CA GLU A 184 -10.36 15.43 -5.03
C GLU A 184 -10.85 16.62 -5.87
N GLU A 185 -10.25 16.88 -7.04
CA GLU A 185 -10.64 17.92 -8.02
C GLU A 185 -11.88 17.53 -8.86
#